data_AF-A0A1G4WKS9-F1
#
_entry.id   AF-A0A1G4WKS9-F1
#
_cell.length_a   1.000
_cell.length_b   1.000
_cell.length_c   1.000
_cell.angle_alpha   90.00
_cell.angle_beta   90.00
_cell.angle_gamma   90.00
#
_symmetry.space_group_name_H-M   'P 1'
#
loop_
_entity.id
_entity.type
_entity.pdbx_description
1 polymer ?
#
loop_
_entity_poly.entity_id
_entity_poly.type
_entity_poly.pdbx_seq_one_letter_code
_entity_poly.pdbx_strand_id
1 'polypeptide(L)'
;MSDRERQAICCTCGTVRTCKRARNHREENYWLNQPVDLDWHRETGDLKCAECCRVTTHALLHPEGDWAVDHAEMMQCVATGNSHSRFNDRQLSEIRAKYRQGLPRNPELHHFWWTSEAKEAWDAGRRTVTGLCGETMKISRDPGGPSASSRADKRDDSQIAPKRFRDQEYEDPETGLWWAEVDCVDCLRVWHLELLRQRRVLLAEKTTEFLAALLADKSGYPKKIDLQTVNSLIEAIDQAQQHLGVTTQDASK
;
A
#
# COMPACT_ATOMS: atom_id res chain seq x y z
N MET A 1 -3.51 30.89 -7.80
CA MET A 1 -3.26 29.56 -8.39
C MET A 1 -2.62 29.77 -9.75
N SER A 2 -1.43 29.22 -9.99
CA SER A 2 -0.68 29.48 -11.23
C SER A 2 -1.48 29.01 -12.45
N ASP A 3 -1.57 29.85 -13.49
CA ASP A 3 -2.11 29.56 -14.84
C ASP A 3 -1.29 28.51 -15.60
N ARG A 4 -0.83 27.47 -14.91
CA ARG A 4 -0.12 26.34 -15.51
C ARG A 4 -1.13 25.46 -16.21
N GLU A 5 -0.82 25.14 -17.45
CA GLU A 5 -1.59 24.19 -18.23
C GLU A 5 -1.48 22.80 -17.59
N ARG A 6 -2.64 22.19 -17.30
CA ARG A 6 -2.76 20.88 -16.68
C ARG A 6 -3.42 19.91 -17.67
N GLN A 7 -3.13 18.63 -17.51
CA GLN A 7 -3.90 17.59 -18.19
C GLN A 7 -5.21 17.34 -17.44
N ALA A 8 -6.23 16.93 -18.17
CA ALA A 8 -7.54 16.58 -17.63
C ALA A 8 -8.13 15.39 -18.40
N ILE A 9 -8.73 14.44 -17.68
CA ILE A 9 -9.35 13.24 -18.24
C ILE A 9 -10.86 13.35 -18.08
N CYS A 10 -11.62 13.18 -19.17
CA CYS A 10 -13.07 13.13 -19.08
C CYS A 10 -13.54 11.89 -18.31
N CYS A 11 -14.30 12.06 -17.22
CA CYS A 11 -14.79 10.94 -16.41
C CYS A 11 -15.87 10.10 -17.11
N THR A 12 -16.36 10.52 -18.28
CA THR A 12 -17.36 9.78 -19.07
C THR A 12 -16.75 8.95 -20.18
N CYS A 13 -15.78 9.49 -20.94
CA CYS A 13 -15.22 8.83 -22.12
C CYS A 13 -13.71 8.57 -22.04
N GLY A 14 -13.03 9.01 -20.97
CA GLY A 14 -11.61 8.80 -20.77
C GLY A 14 -10.68 9.65 -21.64
N THR A 15 -11.20 10.53 -22.50
CA THR A 15 -10.37 11.36 -23.37
C THR A 15 -9.53 12.35 -22.56
N VAL A 16 -8.22 12.33 -22.81
CA VAL A 16 -7.24 13.24 -22.24
C VAL A 16 -7.24 14.55 -23.02
N ARG A 17 -7.14 15.67 -22.32
CA ARG A 17 -6.99 17.01 -22.89
C ARG A 17 -6.16 17.89 -21.98
N THR A 18 -5.80 19.07 -22.45
CA THR A 18 -5.25 20.12 -21.58
C THR A 18 -6.33 21.12 -21.16
N CYS A 19 -6.10 21.75 -20.00
CA CYS A 19 -6.91 22.85 -19.49
C CYS A 19 -6.03 23.80 -18.66
N LYS A 20 -6.33 25.11 -18.71
CA LYS A 20 -5.71 26.10 -17.81
C LYS A 20 -6.60 26.41 -16.60
N ARG A 21 -7.91 26.39 -16.82
CA ARG A 21 -8.91 26.66 -15.78
C ARG A 21 -10.20 25.88 -16.07
N ALA A 22 -10.59 25.03 -15.13
CA ALA A 22 -11.87 24.34 -15.17
C ALA A 22 -12.97 25.18 -14.50
N ARG A 23 -14.22 25.00 -14.93
CA ARG A 23 -15.39 25.55 -14.21
C ARG A 23 -15.71 24.63 -13.02
N ASN A 24 -16.37 25.17 -11.99
CA ASN A 24 -16.78 24.40 -10.81
C ASN A 24 -15.66 23.51 -10.25
N HIS A 25 -14.44 24.05 -10.24
CA HIS A 25 -13.26 23.33 -9.77
C HIS A 25 -13.46 22.92 -8.31
N ARG A 26 -13.32 21.63 -8.05
CA ARG A 26 -13.34 21.03 -6.73
C ARG A 26 -11.93 20.55 -6.44
N GLU A 27 -11.30 21.24 -5.49
CA GLU A 27 -10.00 20.85 -4.98
C GLU A 27 -10.09 19.51 -4.23
N GLU A 28 -9.03 18.72 -4.32
CA GLU A 28 -8.85 17.58 -3.45
C GLU A 28 -8.63 18.07 -2.00
N ASN A 29 -9.07 17.28 -1.02
CA ASN A 29 -8.81 17.54 0.38
C ASN A 29 -7.36 17.18 0.75
N TYR A 30 -6.41 17.99 0.28
CA TYR A 30 -4.98 17.77 0.49
C TYR A 30 -4.62 17.63 1.95
N TRP A 31 -4.01 16.49 2.30
CA TRP A 31 -3.61 16.14 3.66
C TRP A 31 -4.73 16.28 4.70
N LEU A 32 -6.00 16.24 4.26
CA LEU A 32 -7.16 16.36 5.11
C LEU A 32 -7.18 17.69 5.89
N ASN A 33 -6.78 18.76 5.22
CA ASN A 33 -6.89 20.13 5.73
C ASN A 33 -8.35 20.57 5.93
N GLN A 34 -9.29 19.88 5.29
CA GLN A 34 -10.74 19.97 5.51
C GLN A 34 -11.23 18.67 6.18
N PRO A 35 -12.43 18.65 6.79
CA PRO A 35 -13.01 17.42 7.33
C PRO A 35 -12.94 16.31 6.28
N VAL A 36 -12.46 15.13 6.67
CA VAL A 36 -12.44 13.96 5.81
C VAL A 36 -13.87 13.73 5.33
N ASP A 37 -14.10 14.04 4.06
CA ASP A 37 -15.33 13.89 3.33
C ASP A 37 -15.42 12.46 2.77
N LEU A 38 -16.64 11.97 2.62
CA LEU A 38 -16.91 10.59 2.23
C LEU A 38 -16.60 10.32 0.76
N ASP A 39 -16.43 11.37 -0.02
CA ASP A 39 -16.49 11.30 -1.48
C ASP A 39 -15.14 11.00 -2.11
N TRP A 40 -14.04 11.07 -1.34
CA TRP A 40 -12.64 10.79 -1.72
C TRP A 40 -12.34 11.15 -3.19
N HIS A 41 -12.83 12.31 -3.61
CA HIS A 41 -12.82 12.69 -5.02
C HIS A 41 -11.42 13.11 -5.40
N ARG A 42 -11.00 12.70 -6.60
CA ARG A 42 -9.85 13.31 -7.27
C ARG A 42 -10.16 14.78 -7.52
N GLU A 43 -9.12 15.61 -7.64
CA GLU A 43 -9.29 17.00 -8.05
C GLU A 43 -10.06 17.04 -9.37
N THR A 44 -11.21 17.71 -9.41
CA THR A 44 -12.14 17.66 -10.54
C THR A 44 -12.57 19.04 -11.00
N GLY A 45 -13.03 19.12 -12.25
CA GLY A 45 -13.72 20.31 -12.75
C GLY A 45 -14.50 20.04 -14.03
N ASP A 46 -15.36 20.98 -14.38
CA ASP A 46 -16.24 20.90 -15.54
C ASP A 46 -15.57 21.50 -16.77
N LEU A 47 -15.51 20.71 -17.85
CA LEU A 47 -14.96 21.10 -19.15
C LEU A 47 -15.88 20.58 -20.28
N LYS A 48 -15.92 21.30 -21.41
CA LYS A 48 -16.61 20.83 -22.62
C LYS A 48 -15.77 19.73 -23.26
N CYS A 49 -16.19 18.47 -23.17
CA CYS A 49 -15.49 17.36 -23.81
C CYS A 49 -15.71 17.41 -25.33
N ALA A 50 -14.64 17.22 -26.10
CA ALA A 50 -14.70 17.18 -27.56
C ALA A 50 -15.44 15.93 -28.06
N GLU A 51 -15.14 14.76 -27.48
CA GLU A 51 -15.78 13.49 -27.85
C GLU A 51 -17.24 13.41 -27.38
N CYS A 52 -17.54 13.74 -26.13
CA CYS A 52 -18.92 13.72 -25.64
C CYS A 52 -19.77 14.90 -26.16
N CYS A 53 -19.16 15.89 -26.82
CA CYS A 53 -19.80 17.11 -27.30
C CYS A 53 -20.59 17.93 -26.26
N ARG A 54 -20.41 17.66 -24.96
CA ARG A 54 -21.14 18.30 -23.85
C ARG A 54 -20.21 18.65 -22.69
N VAL A 55 -20.69 19.49 -21.78
CA VAL A 55 -19.98 19.76 -20.51
C VAL A 55 -20.03 18.50 -19.65
N THR A 56 -18.88 18.02 -19.23
CA THR A 56 -18.72 16.82 -18.40
C THR A 56 -17.69 17.10 -17.30
N THR A 57 -17.76 16.33 -16.22
CA THR A 57 -16.75 16.35 -15.17
C THR A 57 -15.47 15.68 -15.66
N HIS A 58 -14.33 16.31 -15.38
CA HIS A 58 -13.01 15.80 -15.70
C HIS A 58 -12.16 15.70 -14.44
N ALA A 59 -11.37 14.64 -14.33
CA ALA A 59 -10.30 14.53 -13.35
C ALA A 59 -9.12 15.39 -13.81
N LEU A 60 -8.68 16.31 -12.98
CA LEU A 60 -7.54 17.20 -13.24
C LEU A 60 -6.27 16.50 -12.77
N LEU A 61 -5.28 16.41 -13.65
CA LEU A 61 -4.01 15.76 -13.37
C LEU A 61 -2.94 16.81 -13.07
N HIS A 62 -2.14 16.54 -12.06
CA HIS A 62 -0.94 17.32 -11.79
C HIS A 62 0.15 16.97 -12.80
N PRO A 63 0.98 17.95 -13.19
CA PRO A 63 2.10 17.70 -14.10
C PRO A 63 3.16 16.81 -13.43
N GLU A 64 3.87 16.01 -14.23
CA GLU A 64 4.98 15.19 -13.74
C GLU A 64 5.99 16.02 -12.92
N GLY A 65 6.43 15.45 -11.79
CA GLY A 65 7.34 16.10 -10.85
C GLY A 65 6.68 17.10 -9.89
N ASP A 66 5.37 17.33 -9.97
CA ASP A 66 4.65 18.05 -8.91
C ASP A 66 4.60 17.21 -7.62
N TRP A 67 4.57 17.87 -6.46
CA TRP A 67 4.50 17.20 -5.17
C TRP A 67 3.17 16.47 -4.95
N ALA A 68 2.12 16.88 -5.69
CA ALA A 68 0.77 16.37 -5.55
C ALA A 68 0.39 15.29 -6.60
N VAL A 69 1.30 14.89 -7.50
CA VAL A 69 1.01 13.95 -8.61
C VAL A 69 0.31 12.68 -8.15
N ASP A 70 0.85 12.02 -7.14
CA ASP A 70 0.34 10.76 -6.61
C ASP A 70 -0.32 10.92 -5.24
N HIS A 71 -0.77 12.15 -4.90
CA HIS A 71 -1.32 12.41 -3.57
C HIS A 71 -2.57 11.57 -3.30
N ALA A 72 -3.49 11.48 -4.26
CA ALA A 72 -4.72 10.69 -4.13
C ALA A 72 -4.42 9.18 -3.96
N GLU A 73 -3.50 8.65 -4.77
CA GLU A 73 -3.03 7.25 -4.71
C GLU A 73 -2.36 6.94 -3.37
N MET A 74 -1.54 7.86 -2.86
CA MET A 74 -0.93 7.75 -1.54
C MET A 74 -2.00 7.79 -0.44
N MET A 75 -2.98 8.69 -0.50
CA MET A 75 -4.06 8.76 0.49
C MET A 75 -4.92 7.50 0.48
N GLN A 76 -5.19 6.93 -0.69
CA GLN A 76 -5.84 5.63 -0.82
C GLN A 76 -5.01 4.51 -0.15
N CYS A 77 -3.68 4.51 -0.31
CA CYS A 77 -2.81 3.54 0.38
C CYS A 77 -2.89 3.68 1.91
N VAL A 78 -2.93 4.92 2.43
CA VAL A 78 -3.10 5.20 3.86
C VAL A 78 -4.45 4.68 4.36
N ALA A 79 -5.52 4.97 3.62
CA ALA A 79 -6.87 4.55 3.94
C ALA A 79 -7.09 3.04 3.86
N THR A 80 -6.29 2.34 3.07
CA THR A 80 -6.31 0.88 2.92
C THR A 80 -5.28 0.15 3.79
N GLY A 81 -4.66 0.85 4.75
CA GLY A 81 -3.88 0.21 5.83
C GLY A 81 -2.42 0.66 5.96
N ASN A 82 -1.90 1.50 5.07
CA ASN A 82 -0.54 2.02 5.27
C ASN A 82 -0.47 3.00 6.45
N SER A 83 0.68 3.00 7.12
CA SER A 83 1.08 4.11 7.96
C SER A 83 1.73 5.20 7.10
N HIS A 84 1.67 6.44 7.56
CA HIS A 84 2.33 7.56 6.92
C HIS A 84 2.76 8.55 8.01
N SER A 85 3.99 9.06 7.93
CA SER A 85 4.61 9.86 9.01
C SER A 85 3.86 11.14 9.36
N ARG A 86 3.02 11.65 8.45
CA ARG A 86 2.17 12.83 8.69
C ARG A 86 0.94 12.58 9.56
N PHE A 87 0.55 11.33 9.79
CA PHE A 87 -0.67 10.99 10.53
C PHE A 87 -0.35 10.18 11.77
N ASN A 88 -1.01 10.50 12.88
CA ASN A 88 -0.99 9.66 14.08
C ASN A 88 -2.05 8.53 13.98
N ASP A 89 -1.98 7.56 14.89
CA ASP A 89 -2.86 6.38 14.88
C ASP A 89 -4.35 6.72 14.94
N ARG A 90 -4.72 7.80 15.65
CA ARG A 90 -6.11 8.27 15.72
C ARG A 90 -6.58 8.79 14.38
N GLN A 91 -5.79 9.61 13.70
CA GLN A 91 -6.08 10.13 12.36
C GLN A 91 -6.14 8.98 11.34
N LEU A 92 -5.18 8.06 11.38
CA LEU A 92 -5.19 6.88 10.51
C LEU A 92 -6.47 6.05 10.68
N SER A 93 -6.93 5.87 11.92
CA SER A 93 -8.18 5.16 12.21
C SER A 93 -9.41 5.89 11.65
N GLU A 94 -9.47 7.22 11.79
CA GLU A 94 -10.56 8.03 11.25
C GLU A 94 -10.59 8.01 9.72
N ILE A 95 -9.43 8.15 9.08
CA ILE A 95 -9.26 8.09 7.62
C ILE A 95 -9.78 6.76 7.08
N ARG A 96 -9.32 5.67 7.68
CA ARG A 96 -9.73 4.31 7.35
C ARG A 96 -11.25 4.12 7.50
N ALA A 97 -11.83 4.60 8.60
CA ALA A 97 -13.26 4.48 8.85
C ALA A 97 -14.10 5.23 7.80
N LYS A 98 -13.72 6.46 7.47
CA LYS A 98 -14.46 7.29 6.50
C LYS A 98 -14.27 6.84 5.06
N TYR A 99 -13.09 6.36 4.68
CA TYR A 99 -12.86 5.74 3.38
C TYR A 99 -13.76 4.54 3.12
N ARG A 100 -14.07 3.77 4.16
CA ARG A 100 -15.00 2.63 4.04
C ARG A 100 -16.45 3.04 3.88
N GLN A 101 -16.86 4.17 4.43
CA GLN A 101 -18.23 4.65 4.30
C GLN A 101 -18.57 5.10 2.86
N GLY A 102 -17.56 5.48 2.07
CA GLY A 102 -17.77 6.05 0.73
C GLY A 102 -17.84 5.05 -0.43
N LEU A 103 -17.55 3.76 -0.23
CA LEU A 103 -17.42 2.79 -1.32
C LEU A 103 -18.14 1.47 -1.00
N PRO A 104 -19.01 0.96 -1.91
CA PRO A 104 -19.49 -0.41 -1.83
C PRO A 104 -18.29 -1.37 -1.83
N ARG A 105 -18.19 -2.20 -0.79
CA ARG A 105 -17.14 -3.21 -0.67
C ARG A 105 -17.75 -4.59 -0.74
N ASN A 106 -16.95 -5.49 -1.30
CA ASN A 106 -17.22 -6.90 -1.28
C ASN A 106 -17.26 -7.40 0.18
N PRO A 107 -18.41 -7.84 0.71
CA PRO A 107 -18.52 -8.34 2.09
C PRO A 107 -17.89 -9.73 2.26
N GLU A 108 -17.65 -10.44 1.15
CA GLU A 108 -17.10 -11.81 1.10
C GLU A 108 -15.56 -11.84 1.01
N LEU A 109 -14.90 -10.72 1.35
CA LEU A 109 -13.43 -10.68 1.38
C LEU A 109 -12.85 -11.45 2.57
N HIS A 110 -11.88 -12.31 2.29
CA HIS A 110 -11.05 -12.91 3.33
C HIS A 110 -9.95 -11.94 3.74
N HIS A 111 -10.16 -11.27 4.87
CA HIS A 111 -9.14 -10.37 5.42
C HIS A 111 -8.15 -11.12 6.32
N PHE A 112 -6.96 -10.55 6.42
CA PHE A 112 -5.91 -10.98 7.35
C PHE A 112 -5.84 -10.04 8.54
N TRP A 113 -5.36 -10.53 9.69
CA TRP A 113 -5.18 -9.77 10.92
C TRP A 113 -4.01 -10.33 11.72
N TRP A 114 -3.37 -9.52 12.56
CA TRP A 114 -2.29 -9.99 13.44
C TRP A 114 -2.84 -10.95 14.51
N THR A 115 -2.26 -12.16 14.60
CA THR A 115 -2.69 -13.16 15.60
C THR A 115 -2.61 -12.63 17.02
N SER A 116 -1.59 -11.83 17.34
CA SER A 116 -1.41 -11.25 18.67
C SER A 116 -2.56 -10.32 19.07
N GLU A 117 -3.00 -9.46 18.15
CA GLU A 117 -4.09 -8.51 18.40
C GLU A 117 -5.44 -9.23 18.49
N ALA A 118 -5.66 -10.23 17.63
CA ALA A 118 -6.86 -11.04 17.69
C ALA A 118 -6.96 -11.83 18.99
N LYS A 119 -5.84 -12.41 19.46
CA LYS A 119 -5.79 -13.14 20.72
C LYS A 119 -6.04 -12.21 21.91
N GLU A 120 -5.40 -11.04 21.94
CA GLU A 120 -5.67 -10.03 22.98
C GLU A 120 -7.14 -9.60 22.99
N ALA A 121 -7.73 -9.35 21.82
CA ALA A 121 -9.15 -9.02 21.71
C ALA A 121 -10.03 -10.17 22.25
N TRP A 122 -9.74 -11.40 21.84
CA TRP A 122 -10.47 -12.60 22.27
C TRP A 122 -10.41 -12.81 23.79
N ASP A 123 -9.21 -12.73 24.37
CA ASP A 123 -8.96 -12.89 25.79
C ASP A 123 -9.63 -11.77 26.61
N ALA A 124 -9.70 -10.55 26.07
CA ALA A 124 -10.44 -9.43 26.63
C ALA A 124 -11.97 -9.52 26.45
N GLY A 125 -12.49 -10.64 25.90
CA GLY A 125 -13.92 -10.84 25.65
C GLY A 125 -14.46 -10.09 24.42
N ARG A 126 -13.61 -9.34 23.71
CA ARG A 126 -13.97 -8.71 22.43
C ARG A 126 -14.03 -9.80 21.37
N ARG A 127 -15.10 -9.77 20.56
CA ARG A 127 -15.32 -10.71 19.45
C ARG A 127 -15.17 -10.03 18.10
N THR A 128 -14.47 -8.91 18.09
CA THR A 128 -14.14 -8.16 16.89
C THR A 128 -12.63 -7.90 16.84
N VAL A 129 -12.09 -7.92 15.63
CA VAL A 129 -10.69 -7.61 15.34
C VAL A 129 -10.63 -6.66 14.15
N THR A 130 -9.60 -5.83 14.11
CA THR A 130 -9.31 -4.98 12.96
C THR A 130 -8.37 -5.74 12.01
N GLY A 131 -8.77 -5.93 10.76
CA GLY A 131 -7.93 -6.51 9.72
C GLY A 131 -6.76 -5.59 9.35
N LEU A 132 -5.77 -6.12 8.63
CA LEU A 132 -4.60 -5.35 8.16
C LEU A 132 -4.99 -4.17 7.26
N CYS A 133 -6.04 -4.32 6.46
CA CYS A 133 -6.63 -3.23 5.67
C CYS A 133 -7.43 -2.23 6.53
N GLY A 134 -7.56 -2.49 7.83
CA GLY A 134 -8.29 -1.74 8.84
C GLY A 134 -9.78 -2.07 8.98
N GLU A 135 -10.32 -3.03 8.21
CA GLU A 135 -11.72 -3.48 8.27
C GLU A 135 -12.04 -4.10 9.64
N THR A 136 -13.17 -3.76 10.25
CA THR A 136 -13.60 -4.42 11.49
C THR A 136 -14.33 -5.71 11.16
N MET A 137 -13.82 -6.83 11.66
CA MET A 137 -14.41 -8.15 11.46
C MET A 137 -14.88 -8.77 12.75
N LYS A 138 -15.86 -9.65 12.66
CA LYS A 138 -16.27 -10.53 13.75
C LYS A 138 -15.44 -11.81 13.74
N ILE A 139 -14.88 -12.16 14.89
CA ILE A 139 -14.20 -13.45 15.10
C ILE A 139 -15.16 -14.38 15.84
N SER A 140 -15.48 -15.51 15.23
CA SER A 140 -16.40 -16.52 15.77
C SER A 140 -15.69 -17.68 16.48
N ARG A 141 -14.37 -17.75 16.38
CA ARG A 141 -13.54 -18.85 16.90
C ARG A 141 -12.28 -18.30 17.54
N ASP A 142 -11.71 -19.08 18.46
CA ASP A 142 -10.44 -18.76 19.12
C ASP A 142 -9.32 -18.62 18.07
N PRO A 143 -8.70 -17.43 17.93
CA PRO A 143 -7.64 -17.18 16.97
C PRO A 143 -6.31 -17.87 17.32
N GLY A 144 -6.17 -18.45 18.52
CA GLY A 144 -5.01 -19.25 18.92
C GLY A 144 -5.17 -20.76 18.72
N GLY A 145 -6.32 -21.22 18.23
CA GLY A 145 -6.59 -22.64 18.03
C GLY A 145 -5.88 -23.24 16.80
N PRO A 146 -5.72 -24.58 16.74
CA PRO A 146 -5.06 -25.28 15.62
C PRO A 146 -5.76 -25.13 14.27
N SER A 147 -6.99 -24.62 14.24
CA SER A 147 -7.79 -24.32 13.04
C SER A 147 -7.94 -22.82 12.77
N ALA A 148 -7.26 -21.96 13.53
CA ALA A 148 -7.30 -20.52 13.32
C ALA A 148 -6.60 -20.18 12.00
N SER A 149 -7.37 -19.73 11.01
CA SER A 149 -6.84 -19.25 9.74
C SER A 149 -6.25 -17.84 9.91
N SER A 150 -5.25 -17.67 10.77
CA SER A 150 -4.44 -16.46 10.79
C SER A 150 -3.18 -16.73 9.97
N ARG A 151 -3.14 -16.24 8.73
CA ARG A 151 -1.89 -16.25 7.94
C ARG A 151 -0.92 -15.17 8.39
N ALA A 152 -1.38 -14.21 9.20
CA ALA A 152 -0.57 -13.07 9.58
C ALA A 152 0.11 -13.26 10.94
N ASP A 153 1.01 -14.25 11.02
CA ASP A 153 1.92 -14.41 12.15
C ASP A 153 3.24 -13.66 11.88
N LYS A 154 3.74 -12.87 12.84
CA LYS A 154 5.02 -12.13 12.69
C LYS A 154 6.23 -13.03 12.35
N ARG A 155 6.08 -14.35 12.45
CA ARG A 155 7.10 -15.36 12.12
C ARG A 155 6.95 -15.98 10.72
N ASP A 156 5.85 -15.70 10.02
CA ASP A 156 5.69 -16.18 8.64
C ASP A 156 6.50 -15.29 7.70
N ASP A 157 7.64 -15.84 7.37
CA ASP A 157 8.73 -15.26 6.61
C ASP A 157 8.48 -15.35 5.09
N SER A 158 7.35 -15.92 4.68
CA SER A 158 6.99 -16.19 3.29
C SER A 158 6.03 -15.15 2.71
N GLN A 159 6.17 -14.89 1.41
CA GLN A 159 5.14 -14.16 0.68
C GLN A 159 3.87 -14.99 0.64
N ILE A 160 2.77 -14.46 1.17
CA ILE A 160 1.46 -15.09 1.05
C ILE A 160 1.01 -14.94 -0.41
N ALA A 161 0.93 -16.04 -1.14
CA ALA A 161 0.23 -16.07 -2.42
C ALA A 161 -1.29 -15.99 -2.19
N PRO A 162 -2.03 -15.22 -3.01
CA PRO A 162 -3.50 -15.27 -3.00
C PRO A 162 -3.95 -16.72 -3.17
N LYS A 163 -4.98 -17.15 -2.43
CA LYS A 163 -5.56 -18.48 -2.68
C LYS A 163 -6.13 -18.55 -4.09
N ARG A 164 -6.21 -19.77 -4.64
CA ARG A 164 -7.13 -20.05 -5.74
C ARG A 164 -8.53 -20.12 -5.15
N PHE A 165 -9.43 -19.28 -5.65
CA PHE A 165 -10.81 -19.22 -5.19
C PHE A 165 -11.71 -20.08 -6.07
N ARG A 166 -12.91 -20.35 -5.56
CA ARG A 166 -13.99 -20.89 -6.36
C ARG A 166 -14.55 -19.73 -7.18
N ASP A 167 -14.86 -19.96 -8.45
CA ASP A 167 -15.53 -18.98 -9.32
C ASP A 167 -17.03 -18.87 -8.96
N GLN A 168 -17.32 -18.72 -7.67
CA GLN A 168 -18.67 -18.63 -7.14
C GLN A 168 -18.92 -17.19 -6.71
N GLU A 169 -19.89 -16.57 -7.38
CA GLU A 169 -20.34 -15.22 -7.09
C GLU A 169 -21.64 -15.28 -6.30
N TYR A 170 -21.80 -14.34 -5.38
CA TYR A 170 -22.95 -14.21 -4.50
C TYR A 170 -23.60 -12.87 -4.75
N GLU A 171 -24.91 -12.88 -4.95
CA GLU A 171 -25.69 -11.65 -4.97
C GLU A 171 -25.92 -11.17 -3.54
N ASP A 172 -25.54 -9.93 -3.27
CA ASP A 172 -25.89 -9.23 -2.06
C ASP A 172 -27.37 -8.81 -2.12
N PRO A 173 -28.26 -9.36 -1.28
CA PRO A 173 -29.68 -9.06 -1.33
C PRO A 173 -30.03 -7.60 -1.04
N GLU A 174 -29.15 -6.86 -0.34
CA GLU A 174 -29.39 -5.47 0.03
C GLU A 174 -29.01 -4.49 -1.09
N THR A 175 -27.95 -4.79 -1.86
CA THR A 175 -27.43 -3.89 -2.90
C THR A 175 -27.70 -4.37 -4.32
N GLY A 176 -28.03 -5.65 -4.53
CA GLY A 176 -28.16 -6.29 -5.85
C GLY A 176 -26.81 -6.45 -6.59
N LEU A 177 -25.69 -6.22 -5.90
CA LEU A 177 -24.35 -6.38 -6.45
C LEU A 177 -23.88 -7.82 -6.30
N TRP A 178 -23.05 -8.26 -7.24
CA TRP A 178 -22.46 -9.60 -7.25
C TRP A 178 -21.02 -9.55 -6.76
N TRP A 179 -20.69 -10.46 -5.85
CA TRP A 179 -19.41 -10.47 -5.15
C TRP A 179 -18.78 -11.86 -5.18
N ALA A 180 -17.46 -11.91 -5.40
CA ALA A 180 -16.69 -13.14 -5.38
C ALA A 180 -15.96 -13.32 -4.05
N GLU A 181 -15.88 -14.56 -3.55
CA GLU A 181 -14.99 -14.88 -2.42
C GLU A 181 -13.53 -14.73 -2.85
N VAL A 182 -12.81 -13.73 -2.33
CA VAL A 182 -11.38 -13.52 -2.62
C VAL A 182 -10.62 -13.03 -1.40
N ASP A 183 -9.30 -13.23 -1.37
CA ASP A 183 -8.43 -12.64 -0.35
C ASP A 183 -8.47 -11.12 -0.50
N CYS A 184 -8.53 -10.41 0.63
CA CYS A 184 -8.47 -8.96 0.63
C CYS A 184 -7.10 -8.48 0.11
N VAL A 185 -7.10 -7.89 -1.08
CA VAL A 185 -5.88 -7.39 -1.76
C VAL A 185 -5.16 -6.35 -0.89
N ASP A 186 -5.91 -5.49 -0.18
CA ASP A 186 -5.35 -4.50 0.74
C ASP A 186 -4.59 -5.18 1.90
N CYS A 187 -5.16 -6.25 2.48
CA CYS A 187 -4.49 -7.00 3.55
C CYS A 187 -3.22 -7.71 3.03
N LEU A 188 -3.27 -8.32 1.84
CA LEU A 188 -2.09 -8.93 1.21
C LEU A 188 -0.97 -7.90 0.97
N ARG A 189 -1.34 -6.73 0.47
CA ARG A 189 -0.42 -5.62 0.23
C ARG A 189 0.27 -5.16 1.51
N VAL A 190 -0.50 -4.91 2.57
CA VAL A 190 0.04 -4.50 3.89
C VAL A 190 0.98 -5.57 4.44
N TRP A 191 0.61 -6.84 4.33
CA TRP A 191 1.44 -7.96 4.74
C TRP A 191 2.79 -7.99 4.01
N HIS A 192 2.79 -7.95 2.68
CA HIS A 192 4.03 -8.02 1.90
C HIS A 192 4.94 -6.81 2.14
N LEU A 193 4.38 -5.63 2.40
CA LEU A 193 5.16 -4.46 2.78
C LEU A 193 5.82 -4.62 4.14
N GLU A 194 5.12 -5.19 5.12
CA GLU A 194 5.68 -5.47 6.44
C GLU A 194 6.77 -6.56 6.36
N LEU A 195 6.55 -7.62 5.59
CA LEU A 195 7.57 -8.62 5.31
C LEU A 195 8.84 -7.99 4.70
N LEU A 196 8.67 -7.13 3.68
CA LEU A 196 9.79 -6.42 3.06
C LEU A 196 10.54 -5.54 4.08
N ARG A 197 9.82 -4.85 4.97
CA ARG A 197 10.42 -4.04 6.04
C ARG A 197 11.26 -4.91 6.99
N GLN A 198 10.73 -6.05 7.43
CA GLN A 198 11.45 -6.99 8.31
C GLN A 198 12.71 -7.54 7.63
N ARG A 199 12.63 -7.90 6.34
CA ARG A 199 13.80 -8.36 5.57
C ARG A 199 14.87 -7.29 5.42
N ARG A 200 14.49 -6.01 5.25
CA ARG A 200 15.44 -4.89 5.23
C ARG A 200 16.18 -4.73 6.55
N VAL A 201 15.49 -4.89 7.69
CA VAL A 201 16.12 -4.85 9.02
C VAL A 201 17.11 -6.00 9.18
N LEU A 202 16.68 -7.23 8.89
CA LEU A 202 17.55 -8.41 8.99
C LEU A 202 18.77 -8.31 8.07
N LEU A 203 18.59 -7.82 6.84
CA LEU A 203 19.69 -7.56 5.91
C LEU A 203 20.68 -6.55 6.48
N ALA A 204 20.20 -5.45 7.06
CA ALA A 204 21.06 -4.43 7.65
C ALA A 204 21.87 -5.00 8.84
N GLU A 205 21.24 -5.77 9.72
CA GLU A 205 21.89 -6.46 10.84
C GLU A 205 23.00 -7.40 10.34
N LYS A 206 22.67 -8.31 9.42
CA LYS A 206 23.61 -9.29 8.87
C LYS A 206 24.77 -8.64 8.12
N THR A 207 24.51 -7.57 7.38
CA THR A 207 25.54 -6.80 6.68
C THR A 207 26.48 -6.12 7.69
N THR A 208 25.94 -5.56 8.76
CA THR A 208 26.73 -4.91 9.82
C THR A 208 27.62 -5.91 10.55
N GLU A 209 27.09 -7.08 10.93
CA GLU A 209 27.85 -8.18 11.53
C GLU A 209 29.01 -8.61 10.63
N PHE A 210 28.74 -8.79 9.33
CA PHE A 210 29.74 -9.19 8.36
C PHE A 210 30.84 -8.12 8.17
N LEU A 211 30.46 -6.84 8.05
CA LEU A 211 31.41 -5.74 7.92
C LEU A 211 32.33 -5.64 9.14
N ALA A 212 31.80 -5.81 10.35
CA ALA A 212 32.60 -5.83 11.56
C ALA A 212 33.64 -6.98 11.55
N ALA A 213 33.22 -8.17 11.13
CA ALA A 213 34.12 -9.33 10.99
C ALA A 213 35.20 -9.07 9.94
N LEU A 214 34.83 -8.50 8.78
CA LEU A 214 35.77 -8.20 7.69
C LEU A 214 36.81 -7.14 8.07
N LEU A 215 36.40 -6.11 8.81
CA LEU A 215 37.33 -5.10 9.33
C LEU A 215 38.29 -5.67 10.38
N ALA A 216 37.81 -6.55 11.26
CA ALA A 216 38.65 -7.23 12.24
C ALA A 216 39.63 -8.22 11.58
N ASP A 217 39.22 -8.89 10.49
CA ASP A 217 40.06 -9.85 9.78
C ASP A 217 41.14 -9.16 8.93
N LYS A 218 40.88 -7.93 8.46
CA LYS A 218 41.84 -7.13 7.67
C LYS A 218 43.15 -6.85 8.44
N SER A 219 43.11 -6.79 9.78
CA SER A 219 44.26 -6.53 10.63
C SER A 219 44.96 -7.79 11.16
N GLY A 220 44.43 -8.98 10.88
CA GLY A 220 44.93 -10.25 11.42
C GLY A 220 45.66 -11.15 10.40
N TYR A 221 46.57 -12.00 10.92
CA TYR A 221 47.09 -13.18 10.22
C TYR A 221 46.97 -14.41 11.15
N PRO A 222 46.49 -15.57 10.65
CA PRO A 222 45.90 -15.80 9.33
C PRO A 222 44.49 -15.19 9.21
N LYS A 223 44.10 -14.84 7.98
CA LYS A 223 42.75 -14.36 7.65
C LYS A 223 41.74 -15.50 7.75
N LYS A 224 40.61 -15.25 8.41
CA LYS A 224 39.50 -16.19 8.59
C LYS A 224 38.48 -16.12 7.46
N ILE A 225 38.38 -14.98 6.77
CA ILE A 225 37.49 -14.84 5.61
C ILE A 225 38.29 -15.17 4.36
N ASP A 226 37.89 -16.22 3.66
CA ASP A 226 38.57 -16.67 2.46
C ASP A 226 38.20 -15.83 1.22
N LEU A 227 39.04 -15.95 0.18
CA LEU A 227 38.86 -15.22 -1.08
C LEU A 227 37.54 -15.57 -1.77
N GLN A 228 37.09 -16.82 -1.66
CA GLN A 228 35.85 -17.28 -2.29
C GLN A 228 34.63 -16.55 -1.70
N THR A 229 34.55 -16.43 -0.38
CA THR A 229 33.47 -15.73 0.32
C THR A 229 33.42 -14.25 -0.09
N VAL A 230 34.58 -13.60 -0.20
CA VAL A 230 34.65 -12.19 -0.63
C VAL A 230 34.15 -12.02 -2.07
N ASN A 231 34.59 -12.88 -3.00
CA ASN A 231 34.19 -12.80 -4.40
C ASN A 231 32.68 -13.03 -4.58
N SER A 232 32.11 -14.03 -3.89
CA SER A 232 30.65 -14.29 -3.96
C SER A 232 29.82 -13.11 -3.46
N LEU A 233 30.29 -12.36 -2.45
CA LEU A 233 29.59 -11.17 -1.96
C LEU A 233 29.68 -10.00 -2.95
N ILE A 234 30.84 -9.79 -3.59
CA ILE A 234 31.00 -8.77 -4.65
C ILE A 234 30.01 -9.04 -5.78
N GLU A 235 29.95 -10.29 -6.28
CA GLU A 235 29.02 -10.67 -7.34
C GLU A 235 27.55 -10.45 -6.95
N ALA A 236 27.16 -10.80 -5.72
CA ALA A 236 25.80 -10.59 -5.23
C ALA A 236 25.43 -9.10 -5.15
N ILE A 237 26.36 -8.24 -4.72
CA ILE A 237 26.15 -6.79 -4.66
C ILE A 237 26.04 -6.21 -6.07
N ASP A 238 26.90 -6.61 -7.00
CA ASP A 238 26.87 -6.14 -8.39
C ASP A 238 25.54 -6.51 -9.08
N GLN A 239 25.07 -7.75 -8.88
CA GLN A 239 23.75 -8.17 -9.37
C GLN A 239 22.61 -7.33 -8.77
N ALA A 240 22.67 -7.05 -7.46
CA ALA A 240 21.67 -6.21 -6.81
C ALA A 240 21.67 -4.77 -7.36
N GLN A 241 22.84 -4.19 -7.65
CA GLN A 241 22.96 -2.85 -8.24
C GLN A 241 22.41 -2.78 -9.66
N GLN A 242 22.64 -3.83 -10.47
CA GLN A 242 22.06 -3.94 -11.80
C GLN A 242 20.53 -3.93 -11.75
N HIS A 243 19.92 -4.66 -10.80
CA HIS A 243 18.47 -4.65 -10.60
C HIS A 243 17.91 -3.29 -10.16
N LEU A 244 18.72 -2.45 -9.51
CA LEU A 244 18.33 -1.10 -9.10
C LEU A 244 18.53 -0.05 -10.20
N GLY A 245 19.08 -0.42 -11.36
CA GLY A 245 19.40 0.53 -12.43
C GLY A 245 20.56 1.48 -12.09
N VAL A 246 21.31 1.20 -11.03
CA VAL A 246 22.49 2.00 -10.63
C VAL A 246 23.67 1.49 -11.43
N THR A 247 23.98 2.16 -12.54
CA THR A 247 25.22 1.90 -13.29
C THR A 247 26.36 2.67 -12.62
N THR A 248 27.37 1.96 -12.16
CA THR A 248 28.60 2.47 -11.50
C THR A 248 29.53 3.27 -12.42
N GLN A 249 29.04 3.82 -13.54
CA GLN A 249 29.88 4.51 -14.53
C GLN A 249 30.25 5.96 -14.18
N ASP A 250 29.69 6.56 -13.12
CA ASP A 250 29.95 7.98 -12.79
C ASP A 250 31.03 8.21 -11.71
N ALA A 251 31.75 7.18 -11.26
CA ALA A 251 32.82 7.33 -10.26
C ALA A 251 34.20 7.71 -10.87
N SER A 252 34.25 8.25 -12.08
CA SER A 252 35.49 8.70 -12.72
C SER A 252 35.29 9.99 -13.51
N LYS A 253 35.04 11.09 -12.80
CA LYS A 253 35.40 12.45 -13.21
C LYS A 253 35.89 13.26 -12.01
#